data_AF-A0A5Q3QJV5-F1
#
_entry.id   AF-A0A5Q3QJV5-F1
#
_cell.length_a   1.000
_cell.length_b   1.000
_cell.length_c   1.000
_cell.angle_alpha   90.00
_cell.angle_beta   90.00
_cell.angle_gamma   90.00
#
_symmetry.space_group_name_H-M   'P 1'
#
loop_
_entity.id
_entity.type
_entity.pdbx_description
1 polymer ?
#
loop_
_entity_poly.entity_id
_entity_poly.type
_entity_poly.pdbx_seq_one_letter_code
_entity_poly.pdbx_strand_id
1 'polypeptide(L)'
;MTHTGKEFGVDLYGLEQVAKSDLPTVAGAYESAAGKSESAHAMVNGLPREPGQFVSGQGSVFDTYNEAHAVVVDLLKQTRTNLDDTAEALREAAADYAERDRVAAEELQRIIEQQGEPKPE
;
A
#
# COMPACT_ATOMS: atom_id res chain seq x y z
N MET A 1 -25.39 -24.91 10.83
CA MET A 1 -24.67 -23.62 10.87
C MET A 1 -25.17 -22.82 9.70
N THR A 2 -25.72 -21.64 9.94
CA THR A 2 -26.36 -20.83 8.90
C THR A 2 -25.24 -20.17 8.10
N HIS A 3 -24.95 -20.70 6.91
CA HIS A 3 -23.98 -20.10 5.98
C HIS A 3 -24.55 -18.77 5.50
N THR A 4 -24.05 -17.65 6.04
CA THR A 4 -24.60 -16.30 5.81
C THR A 4 -24.18 -15.68 4.47
N GLY A 5 -23.75 -16.48 3.48
CA GLY A 5 -23.24 -15.96 2.20
C GLY A 5 -21.90 -15.22 2.29
N LYS A 6 -21.46 -14.83 3.50
CA LYS A 6 -20.14 -14.24 3.77
C LYS A 6 -18.97 -15.13 3.36
N GLU A 7 -19.18 -16.45 3.28
CA GLU A 7 -18.17 -17.41 2.85
C GLU A 7 -18.02 -17.49 1.32
N PHE A 8 -18.96 -16.90 0.56
CA PHE A 8 -18.99 -16.94 -0.91
C PHE A 8 -18.72 -15.58 -1.57
N GLY A 9 -18.62 -14.49 -0.79
CA GLY A 9 -18.38 -13.13 -1.29
C GLY A 9 -17.12 -12.50 -0.73
N VAL A 10 -16.46 -11.65 -1.53
CA VAL A 10 -15.35 -10.81 -1.07
C VAL A 10 -15.87 -9.79 -0.05
N ASP A 11 -15.12 -9.58 1.05
CA ASP A 11 -15.42 -8.52 2.03
C ASP A 11 -15.09 -7.15 1.43
N LEU A 12 -16.02 -6.60 0.64
CA LEU A 12 -15.89 -5.31 -0.03
C LEU A 12 -15.61 -4.18 0.97
N TYR A 13 -16.25 -4.23 2.15
CA TYR A 13 -16.03 -3.23 3.19
C TYR A 13 -14.61 -3.33 3.76
N GLY A 14 -14.13 -4.54 4.01
CA GLY A 14 -12.75 -4.78 4.43
C GLY A 14 -11.73 -4.28 3.42
N LEU A 15 -11.94 -4.55 2.12
CA LEU A 15 -11.08 -4.04 1.06
C LEU A 15 -11.08 -2.52 0.99
N GLU A 16 -12.26 -1.90 1.08
CA GLU A 16 -12.41 -0.46 1.04
C GLU A 16 -11.78 0.23 2.26
N GLN A 17 -11.92 -0.35 3.45
CA GLN A 17 -11.30 0.13 4.68
C GLN A 17 -9.76 0.09 4.57
N VAL A 18 -9.19 -1.05 4.16
CA VAL A 18 -7.74 -1.19 4.00
C VAL A 18 -7.21 -0.19 2.96
N ALA A 19 -7.92 -0.05 1.85
CA ALA A 19 -7.53 0.81 0.75
C ALA A 19 -7.65 2.32 1.04
N LYS A 20 -8.64 2.74 1.84
CA LYS A 20 -8.89 4.17 2.13
C LYS A 20 -8.24 4.65 3.43
N SER A 21 -8.03 3.75 4.38
CA SER A 21 -7.55 4.10 5.73
C SER A 21 -6.19 3.48 6.02
N ASP A 22 -6.10 2.15 6.01
CA ASP A 22 -4.97 1.48 6.66
C ASP A 22 -3.68 1.63 5.86
N LEU A 23 -3.71 1.34 4.55
CA LEU A 23 -2.54 1.49 3.68
C LEU A 23 -2.09 2.95 3.56
N PRO A 24 -2.98 3.95 3.33
CA PRO A 24 -2.58 5.36 3.35
C PRO A 24 -2.00 5.81 4.70
N THR A 25 -2.51 5.31 5.83
CA THR A 25 -1.97 5.63 7.16
C THR A 25 -0.53 5.13 7.31
N VAL A 26 -0.27 3.89 6.89
CA VAL A 26 1.08 3.32 6.93
C VAL A 26 2.00 4.03 5.92
N ALA A 27 1.52 4.35 4.72
CA ALA A 27 2.27 5.12 3.72
C ALA A 27 2.69 6.49 4.27
N GLY A 28 1.80 7.20 4.97
CA GLY A 28 2.12 8.46 5.65
C GLY A 28 3.19 8.31 6.73
N ALA A 29 3.25 7.17 7.44
CA ALA A 29 4.34 6.90 8.38
C ALA A 29 5.70 6.73 7.67
N TYR A 30 5.73 6.05 6.52
CA TYR A 30 6.95 5.94 5.68
C TYR A 30 7.38 7.30 5.12
N GLU A 31 6.44 8.14 4.67
CA GLU A 31 6.72 9.50 4.23
C GLU A 31 7.34 10.35 5.37
N SER A 32 6.77 10.26 6.57
CA SER A 32 7.33 10.93 7.76
C SER A 32 8.74 10.43 8.09
N ALA A 33 8.97 9.12 8.01
CA ALA A 33 10.28 8.52 8.25
C ALA A 33 11.32 8.97 7.22
N ALA A 34 10.96 9.05 5.93
CA ALA A 34 11.81 9.56 4.88
C ALA A 34 12.18 11.03 5.13
N GLY A 35 11.19 11.88 5.46
CA GLY A 35 11.43 13.29 5.76
C GLY A 35 12.32 13.53 6.99
N LYS A 36 12.16 12.73 8.05
CA LYS A 36 13.06 12.76 9.22
C LYS A 36 14.48 12.31 8.87
N SER A 37 14.61 11.29 8.02
CA SER A 37 15.91 10.78 7.57
C SER A 37 16.65 11.80 6.71
N GLU A 38 15.95 12.50 5.80
CA GLU A 38 16.54 13.59 5.03
C GLU A 38 16.94 14.78 5.91
N SER A 39 16.10 15.14 6.88
CA SER A 39 16.43 16.20 7.85
C SER A 39 17.68 15.88 8.67
N ALA A 40 17.83 14.61 9.11
CA ALA A 40 19.02 14.15 9.81
C ALA A 40 20.28 14.22 8.93
N HIS A 41 20.17 13.82 7.67
CA HIS A 41 21.25 13.88 6.70
C HIS A 41 21.70 15.31 6.40
N ALA A 42 20.76 16.24 6.27
CA ALA A 42 21.08 17.66 6.10
C ALA A 42 21.92 18.21 7.28
N MET A 43 21.62 17.80 8.51
CA MET A 43 22.43 18.17 9.68
C MET A 43 23.84 17.58 9.63
N VAL A 44 23.98 16.33 9.20
CA VAL A 44 25.30 15.67 9.08
C VAL A 44 26.13 16.29 7.95
N ASN A 45 25.53 16.63 6.81
CA ASN A 45 26.20 17.32 5.71
C ASN A 45 26.67 18.73 6.06
N GLY A 46 26.08 19.35 7.09
CA GLY A 46 26.53 20.63 7.63
C GLY A 46 27.78 20.52 8.51
N LEU A 47 28.23 19.32 8.87
CA LEU A 47 29.41 19.13 9.71
C LEU A 47 30.71 19.29 8.88
N PRO A 48 31.81 19.71 9.52
CA PRO A 48 33.11 19.73 8.87
C PRO A 48 33.50 18.36 8.34
N ARG A 49 34.12 18.34 7.15
CA ARG A 49 34.62 17.09 6.56
C ARG A 49 35.65 16.42 7.46
N GLU A 50 35.69 15.09 7.35
CA GLU A 50 36.69 14.26 8.01
C GLU A 50 38.11 14.73 7.64
N PRO A 51 38.99 14.98 8.63
CA PRO A 51 40.39 15.30 8.34
C PRO A 51 41.05 14.18 7.55
N GLY A 52 41.83 14.53 6.52
CA GLY A 52 42.41 13.56 5.58
C GLY A 52 43.28 12.47 6.23
N GLN A 53 43.83 12.71 7.42
CA GLN A 53 44.58 11.72 8.21
C GLN A 53 43.73 10.56 8.74
N PHE A 54 42.40 10.72 8.79
CA PHE A 54 41.44 9.68 9.21
C PHE A 54 40.77 9.00 8.02
N VAL A 55 40.90 9.56 6.81
CA VAL A 55 40.41 8.95 5.57
C VAL A 55 41.30 7.77 5.21
N SER A 56 40.73 6.56 5.26
CA SER A 56 41.45 5.33 4.93
C SER A 56 41.40 5.05 3.42
N GLY A 57 42.16 4.04 2.96
CA GLY A 57 42.08 3.56 1.58
C GLY A 57 40.72 2.96 1.17
N GLN A 58 39.82 2.76 2.15
CA GLN A 58 38.44 2.28 1.93
C GLN A 58 37.44 3.44 1.75
N GLY A 59 37.90 4.69 1.78
CA GLY A 59 37.06 5.89 1.68
C GLY A 59 36.83 6.58 3.02
N SER A 60 36.10 7.70 2.97
CA SER A 60 35.66 8.42 4.18
C SER A 60 34.40 7.77 4.75
N VAL A 61 34.30 7.74 6.08
CA VAL A 61 33.08 7.31 6.78
C VAL A 61 31.88 8.14 6.34
N PHE A 62 32.12 9.42 6.02
CA PHE A 62 31.09 10.33 5.54
C PHE A 62 30.51 9.89 4.19
N ASP A 63 31.36 9.44 3.26
CA ASP A 63 30.91 8.97 1.95
C ASP A 63 30.09 7.67 2.09
N THR A 64 30.56 6.73 2.89
CA THR A 64 29.81 5.49 3.20
C THR A 64 28.47 5.78 3.89
N TYR A 65 28.44 6.76 4.79
CA TYR A 65 27.19 7.22 5.42
C TYR A 65 26.21 7.79 4.39
N ASN A 66 26.68 8.61 3.45
CA ASN A 66 25.84 9.19 2.40
C ASN A 66 25.25 8.12 1.47
N GLU A 67 26.05 7.13 1.08
CA GLU A 67 25.56 6.00 0.29
C GLU A 67 24.49 5.19 1.04
N ALA A 68 24.75 4.85 2.30
CA ALA A 68 23.80 4.12 3.12
C ALA A 68 22.50 4.92 3.36
N HIS A 69 22.62 6.23 3.60
CA HIS A 69 21.48 7.12 3.75
C HIS A 69 20.60 7.14 2.48
N ALA A 70 21.21 7.29 1.31
CA ALA A 70 20.49 7.31 0.04
C ALA A 70 19.69 6.02 -0.15
N VAL A 71 20.31 4.86 0.08
CA VAL A 71 19.64 3.55 -0.01
C VAL A 71 18.45 3.44 0.95
N VAL A 72 18.62 3.88 2.20
CA VAL A 72 17.54 3.83 3.20
C VAL A 72 16.38 4.76 2.82
N VAL A 73 16.67 5.99 2.38
CA VAL A 73 15.64 6.93 1.97
C VAL A 73 14.89 6.43 0.73
N ASP A 74 15.60 5.88 -0.24
CA ASP A 74 14.98 5.29 -1.44
C ASP A 74 14.07 4.11 -1.08
N LEU A 75 14.51 3.23 -0.17
CA LEU A 75 13.68 2.12 0.31
C LEU A 75 12.41 2.62 1.01
N LEU A 76 12.51 3.64 1.85
CA LEU A 76 11.34 4.24 2.53
C LEU A 76 10.34 4.81 1.51
N LYS A 77 10.84 5.55 0.50
CA LYS A 77 10.02 6.14 -0.56
C LYS A 77 9.37 5.07 -1.43
N GLN A 78 10.12 4.06 -1.85
CA GLN A 78 9.59 2.92 -2.63
C GLN A 78 8.52 2.15 -1.85
N THR A 79 8.75 1.91 -0.56
CA THR A 79 7.78 1.20 0.28
C THR A 79 6.48 1.98 0.39
N ARG A 80 6.54 3.31 0.57
CA ARG A 80 5.35 4.18 0.51
C ARG A 80 4.63 4.04 -0.83
N THR A 81 5.33 4.17 -1.96
CA THR A 81 4.72 4.03 -3.29
C THR A 81 4.04 2.68 -3.46
N ASN A 82 4.67 1.58 -3.04
CA ASN A 82 4.06 0.25 -3.10
C ASN A 82 2.78 0.14 -2.26
N LEU A 83 2.71 0.82 -1.11
CA LEU A 83 1.51 0.86 -0.28
C LEU A 83 0.38 1.66 -0.95
N ASP A 84 0.72 2.80 -1.57
CA ASP A 84 -0.22 3.63 -2.32
C ASP A 84 -0.77 2.87 -3.56
N ASP A 85 0.10 2.17 -4.30
CA ASP A 85 -0.27 1.36 -5.45
C ASP A 85 -1.15 0.17 -5.04
N THR A 86 -0.80 -0.49 -3.92
CA THR A 86 -1.62 -1.57 -3.36
C THR A 86 -2.99 -1.04 -2.94
N ALA A 87 -3.06 0.15 -2.34
CA ALA A 87 -4.31 0.77 -1.97
C ALA A 87 -5.20 1.05 -3.20
N GLU A 88 -4.61 1.50 -4.32
CA GLU A 88 -5.36 1.69 -5.56
C GLU A 88 -5.86 0.36 -6.13
N ALA A 89 -5.00 -0.66 -6.20
CA ALA A 89 -5.40 -1.98 -6.69
C ALA A 89 -6.54 -2.60 -5.86
N LEU A 90 -6.56 -2.37 -4.55
CA LEU A 90 -7.66 -2.82 -3.68
C LEU A 90 -8.96 -2.04 -3.93
N ARG A 91 -8.89 -0.74 -4.24
CA ARG A 91 -10.07 0.06 -4.64
C ARG A 91 -10.65 -0.46 -5.95
N GLU A 92 -9.80 -0.70 -6.95
CA GLU A 92 -10.22 -1.25 -8.25
C GLU A 92 -10.85 -2.63 -8.07
N ALA A 93 -10.22 -3.51 -7.29
CA ALA A 93 -10.75 -4.83 -7.00
C ALA A 93 -12.14 -4.75 -6.33
N ALA A 94 -12.33 -3.87 -5.34
CA ALA A 94 -13.61 -3.68 -4.69
C ALA A 94 -14.70 -3.20 -5.68
N ALA A 95 -14.36 -2.27 -6.58
CA ALA A 95 -15.28 -1.80 -7.61
C ALA A 95 -15.65 -2.92 -8.61
N ASP A 96 -14.67 -3.70 -9.06
CA ASP A 96 -14.87 -4.83 -9.96
C ASP A 96 -15.76 -5.91 -9.36
N TYR A 97 -15.54 -6.26 -8.09
CA TYR A 97 -16.37 -7.24 -7.39
C TYR A 97 -17.81 -6.73 -7.21
N ALA A 98 -17.99 -5.46 -6.83
CA ALA A 98 -19.32 -4.86 -6.68
C ALA A 98 -20.09 -4.84 -8.02
N GLU A 99 -19.41 -4.52 -9.12
CA GLU A 99 -20.03 -4.50 -10.44
C GLU A 99 -20.42 -5.90 -10.92
N ARG A 100 -19.56 -6.90 -10.69
CA ARG A 100 -19.90 -8.29 -11.03
C ARG A 100 -21.08 -8.81 -10.23
N ASP A 101 -21.18 -8.45 -8.95
CA ASP A 101 -22.30 -8.83 -8.10
C ASP A 101 -23.61 -8.17 -8.57
N ARG A 102 -23.55 -6.89 -8.96
CA ARG A 102 -24.68 -6.17 -9.57
C ARG A 102 -25.16 -6.85 -10.87
N VAL A 103 -24.24 -7.16 -11.78
CA VAL A 103 -24.56 -7.83 -13.05
C VAL A 103 -25.16 -9.21 -12.81
N ALA A 104 -24.63 -9.97 -11.84
CA ALA A 104 -25.18 -11.28 -11.48
C ALA A 104 -26.60 -11.18 -10.91
N ALA A 105 -26.87 -10.17 -10.08
CA ALA A 105 -28.21 -9.91 -9.54
C ALA A 105 -29.21 -9.52 -10.64
N GLU A 106 -28.80 -8.67 -11.59
CA GLU A 106 -29.62 -8.29 -12.75
C GLU A 106 -29.94 -9.49 -13.65
N GLU A 107 -28.95 -10.36 -13.87
CA GLU A 107 -29.13 -11.58 -14.63
C GLU A 107 -30.11 -12.55 -13.94
N LEU A 108 -29.97 -12.73 -12.64
CA LEU A 108 -30.88 -13.56 -11.85
C LEU A 108 -32.32 -13.02 -11.93
N GLN A 109 -32.49 -11.71 -11.76
CA GLN A 109 -33.80 -11.06 -11.87
C GLN A 109 -34.42 -11.29 -13.24
N ARG A 110 -33.64 -11.15 -14.31
CA ARG A 110 -34.09 -11.45 -15.68
C ARG A 110 -34.54 -12.90 -15.85
N ILE A 111 -33.81 -13.87 -15.28
CA ILE A 111 -34.18 -15.29 -15.33
C ILE A 111 -35.51 -15.51 -14.60
N ILE A 112 -35.70 -14.93 -13.42
CA ILE A 112 -36.94 -15.02 -12.64
C ILE A 112 -38.12 -14.44 -13.43
N GLU A 113 -37.94 -13.30 -14.09
CA GLU A 113 -38.98 -12.68 -14.93
C GLU A 113 -39.37 -13.57 -16.13
N GLN A 114 -38.43 -14.33 -16.69
CA GLN A 114 -38.67 -15.21 -17.84
C GLN A 114 -39.24 -16.58 -17.46
N GLN A 115 -38.79 -17.16 -16.34
CA GLN A 115 -39.03 -18.56 -15.98
C GLN A 115 -39.90 -18.74 -14.72
N GLY A 116 -40.20 -17.65 -14.01
CA GLY A 116 -40.85 -17.67 -12.70
C GLY A 116 -39.85 -17.96 -11.57
N GLU A 117 -40.30 -17.78 -10.32
CA GLU A 117 -39.46 -18.10 -9.16
C GLU A 117 -39.11 -19.59 -9.12
N PRO A 118 -37.83 -19.95 -8.89
CA PRO A 118 -37.45 -21.33 -8.71
C PRO A 118 -38.15 -21.89 -7.47
N LYS A 119 -38.97 -22.93 -7.66
CA LYS A 119 -39.62 -23.61 -6.54
C LYS A 119 -38.60 -24.47 -5.80
N PRO A 120 -38.56 -24.42 -4.47
CA PRO A 120 -37.76 -25.37 -3.70
C PRO A 120 -38.31 -26.79 -3.93
N GLU A 121 -37.41 -27.75 -4.13
CA GLU A 121 -37.72 -29.19 -4.11
C GLU A 121 -37.99 -29.70 -2.68
#